data_AF-A0A6G3XML9-F1
#
_entry.id   AF-A0A6G3XML9-F1
#
_cell.length_a   1.000
_cell.length_b   1.000
_cell.length_c   1.000
_cell.angle_alpha   90.00
_cell.angle_beta   90.00
_cell.angle_gamma   90.00
#
_symmetry.space_group_name_H-M   'P 1'
#
loop_
_entity.id
_entity.type
_entity.pdbx_description
1 polymer ?
#
loop_
_entity_poly.entity_id
_entity_poly.type
_entity_poly.pdbx_seq_one_letter_code
_entity_poly.pdbx_strand_id
1 'polypeptide(L)' 'MTSTVPNAVQHTDAAAPPITMFGPDFPYAYDDFLAHPAGLGQIPATEHGQEVAVIGGGLSGIIAAYELM' A
#
# COMPACT_ATOMS: atom_id res chain seq x y z
N MET A 1 10.68 -33.25 -27.62
CA MET A 1 10.89 -32.67 -26.28
C MET A 1 9.52 -32.52 -25.64
N THR A 2 9.17 -33.40 -24.70
CA THR A 2 7.87 -33.36 -24.01
C THR A 2 8.00 -32.43 -22.81
N SER A 3 7.36 -31.27 -22.87
CA SER A 3 7.34 -30.28 -21.78
C SER A 3 6.51 -30.82 -20.61
N THR A 4 7.13 -30.92 -19.42
CA THR A 4 6.51 -31.42 -18.17
C THR A 4 5.99 -30.29 -17.29
N VAL A 5 5.56 -29.16 -17.87
CA VAL A 5 4.98 -28.07 -17.08
C VAL A 5 3.54 -28.46 -16.71
N PRO A 6 3.19 -28.59 -15.41
CA PRO A 6 1.82 -28.86 -15.01
C PRO A 6 0.91 -27.69 -15.40
N ASN A 7 -0.28 -27.97 -15.93
CA ASN A 7 -1.31 -26.95 -16.14
C ASN A 7 -1.70 -26.34 -14.78
N ALA A 8 -1.70 -25.02 -14.69
CA ALA A 8 -2.19 -24.33 -13.50
C ALA A 8 -3.67 -24.68 -13.26
N VAL A 9 -3.99 -25.09 -12.03
CA VAL A 9 -5.37 -25.40 -11.62
C VAL A 9 -6.20 -24.13 -11.72
N GLN A 10 -7.25 -24.15 -12.53
CA GLN A 10 -8.23 -23.08 -12.63
C GLN A 10 -9.05 -23.07 -11.34
N HIS A 11 -8.88 -22.05 -10.49
CA HIS A 11 -9.78 -21.81 -9.36
C HIS A 11 -11.16 -21.46 -9.91
N THR A 12 -12.14 -22.33 -9.68
CA THR A 12 -13.54 -22.18 -10.13
C THR A 12 -14.46 -21.95 -8.94
N ASP A 13 -14.02 -21.14 -7.98
CA ASP A 13 -14.85 -20.73 -6.86
C ASP A 13 -15.54 -19.39 -7.17
N ALA A 14 -16.84 -19.31 -6.87
CA ALA A 14 -17.61 -18.06 -6.92
C ALA A 14 -16.82 -16.93 -6.24
N ALA A 15 -16.86 -15.72 -6.81
CA ALA A 15 -15.99 -14.58 -6.52
C ALA A 15 -15.78 -14.33 -5.01
N ALA A 16 -14.82 -15.04 -4.41
CA ALA A 16 -14.34 -14.76 -3.08
C ALA A 16 -13.66 -13.37 -3.10
N PRO A 17 -13.65 -12.66 -1.96
CA PRO A 17 -12.88 -11.44 -1.84
C PRO A 17 -11.41 -11.69 -2.25
N PRO A 18 -10.75 -10.75 -2.92
CA PRO A 18 -9.38 -10.92 -3.34
C PRO A 18 -8.46 -11.12 -2.13
N ILE A 19 -7.46 -11.98 -2.29
CA ILE A 19 -6.36 -12.07 -1.33
C ILE A 19 -5.50 -10.81 -1.48
N THR A 20 -5.25 -10.11 -0.38
CA THR A 20 -4.43 -8.90 -0.33
C THR A 20 -3.23 -9.08 0.60
N MET A 21 -2.31 -8.11 0.61
CA MET A 21 -1.18 -8.08 1.55
C MET A 21 -1.61 -7.60 2.95
N PHE A 22 -2.73 -8.11 3.46
CA PHE A 22 -3.30 -7.76 4.77
C PHE A 22 -2.63 -8.53 5.93
N GLY A 23 -1.30 -8.50 5.98
CA GLY A 23 -0.51 -9.09 7.05
C GLY A 23 -0.76 -10.59 7.32
N PRO A 24 0.03 -11.17 8.24
CA PRO A 24 -0.56 -11.51 9.54
C PRO A 24 0.06 -10.73 10.70
N ASP A 25 1.25 -10.15 10.49
CA ASP A 25 2.01 -9.45 11.53
C ASP A 25 1.39 -8.11 11.93
N PHE A 26 0.89 -7.37 10.94
CA PHE A 26 0.16 -6.13 11.12
C PHE A 26 -1.03 -6.06 10.14
N PRO A 27 -2.19 -6.62 10.53
CA PRO A 27 -3.39 -6.66 9.68
C PRO A 27 -4.08 -5.28 9.69
N TYR A 28 -3.48 -4.31 8.98
CA TYR A 28 -3.99 -2.96 8.80
C TYR A 28 -4.37 -2.71 7.34
N ALA A 29 -5.56 -2.16 7.11
CA ALA A 29 -6.12 -1.91 5.79
C ALA A 29 -5.55 -0.60 5.21
N TYR A 30 -4.31 -0.65 4.73
CA TYR A 30 -3.63 0.52 4.14
C TYR A 30 -4.37 1.07 2.92
N ASP A 31 -5.02 0.21 2.13
CA ASP A 31 -5.86 0.57 1.00
C ASP A 31 -7.10 1.36 1.44
N ASP A 32 -7.83 0.87 2.44
CA ASP A 32 -8.99 1.58 2.99
C ASP A 32 -8.58 2.91 3.65
N PHE A 33 -7.45 2.93 4.35
CA PHE A 33 -6.93 4.14 4.99
C PHE A 33 -6.58 5.22 3.96
N LEU A 34 -5.91 4.85 2.87
CA LEU A 34 -5.57 5.77 1.77
C LEU A 34 -6.80 6.22 0.99
N ALA A 35 -7.81 5.34 0.82
CA ALA A 35 -9.03 5.67 0.08
C ALA A 35 -10.03 6.52 0.89
N HIS A 36 -9.83 6.66 2.20
CA HIS A 36 -10.79 7.32 3.08
C HIS A 36 -10.85 8.84 2.79
N PRO A 37 -12.04 9.44 2.61
CA PRO A 37 -12.18 10.84 2.20
C PRO A 37 -11.70 11.88 3.23
N ALA A 38 -11.43 11.46 4.46
CA ALA A 38 -10.86 12.33 5.50
C ALA A 38 -9.33 12.55 5.34
N GLY A 39 -8.67 11.79 4.46
CA GLY A 39 -7.21 11.82 4.31
C GLY A 39 -6.46 11.21 5.50
N LEU A 40 -5.13 11.41 5.53
CA LEU A 40 -4.23 10.77 6.50
C LEU A 40 -4.13 11.51 7.84
N GLY A 41 -4.63 12.75 7.90
CA GLY A 41 -4.56 13.60 9.08
C GLY A 41 -4.27 15.06 8.71
N GLN A 42 -3.97 15.86 9.72
CA GLN A 42 -3.62 17.27 9.60
C GLN A 42 -2.54 17.63 10.61
N ILE A 43 -1.69 18.57 10.24
CA ILE A 43 -0.64 19.15 11.10
C ILE A 43 -1.07 20.58 11.48
N PRO A 44 -0.75 21.07 12.70
CA PRO A 44 -1.02 22.46 13.07
C PRO A 44 -0.46 23.45 12.05
N ALA A 45 -1.22 24.51 11.78
CA ALA A 45 -0.85 25.52 10.78
C ALA A 45 0.48 26.23 11.07
N THR A 46 0.94 26.24 12.32
CA THR A 46 2.23 26.83 12.72
C THR A 46 3.43 26.06 12.18
N GLU A 47 3.25 24.79 11.83
CA GLU A 47 4.33 23.92 11.33
C GLU A 47 4.33 23.80 9.80
N HIS A 48 3.39 24.46 9.12
CA HIS A 48 3.31 24.40 7.65
C HIS A 48 4.55 25.05 7.03
N GLY A 49 5.12 24.40 6.02
CA GLY A 49 6.36 24.84 5.36
C GLY A 49 7.65 24.43 6.07
N GLN A 50 7.57 23.76 7.23
CA GLN A 50 8.73 23.22 7.91
C GLN A 50 9.33 22.06 7.10
N GLU A 51 10.63 22.13 6.81
CA GLU A 51 11.32 21.10 6.02
C GLU A 51 11.58 19.82 6.84
N VAL A 52 11.33 18.65 6.22
CA VAL A 52 11.64 17.33 6.77
C VAL A 52 12.57 16.59 5.81
N ALA A 53 13.72 16.15 6.31
CA ALA A 53 14.69 15.42 5.49
C ALA A 53 14.23 13.97 5.24
N VAL A 54 14.06 13.61 3.97
CA VAL A 54 13.80 12.23 3.52
C VAL A 54 15.07 11.66 2.90
N ILE A 55 15.66 10.65 3.55
CA ILE A 55 16.91 10.04 3.09
C ILE A 55 16.61 8.82 2.21
N GLY A 56 16.73 9.02 0.89
CA GLY A 56 16.59 7.98 -0.13
C GLY A 56 15.39 8.19 -1.05
N GLY A 57 15.64 8.25 -2.36
CA GLY A 57 14.62 8.49 -3.41
C GLY A 57 13.96 7.23 -3.98
N GLY A 58 13.87 6.15 -3.20
CA GLY A 58 13.13 4.94 -3.58
C GLY A 58 11.63 5.05 -3.27
N LEU A 59 10.85 3.99 -3.53
CA LEU A 59 9.39 3.98 -3.31
C LEU A 59 8.99 4.44 -1.91
N SER A 60 9.63 3.89 -0.87
CA SER A 60 9.33 4.26 0.53
C SER A 60 9.53 5.75 0.79
N GLY A 61 10.67 6.30 0.33
CA GLY A 61 10.98 7.72 0.55
C GLY A 61 10.07 8.65 -0.25
N ILE A 62 9.80 8.34 -1.52
CA ILE A 62 8.95 9.20 -2.35
C ILE A 62 7.49 9.17 -1.88
N ILE A 63 6.96 8.02 -1.44
CA ILE A 63 5.61 7.94 -0.86
C ILE A 63 5.56 8.79 0.42
N ALA A 64 6.53 8.64 1.32
CA ALA A 64 6.58 9.45 2.53
C ALA A 64 6.68 10.97 2.23
N ALA A 65 7.48 11.36 1.24
CA ALA A 65 7.59 12.76 0.82
C ALA A 65 6.30 13.29 0.20
N TYR A 66 5.60 12.47 -0.60
CA TYR A 66 4.32 12.85 -1.23
C TYR A 66 3.24 13.09 -0.18
N GLU A 67 3.09 12.19 0.79
CA GLU A 67 2.05 12.31 1.82
C GLU A 67 2.32 13.42 2.85
N LEU A 68 3.54 13.99 2.88
CA LEU A 68 3.90 15.13 3.73
C LEU A 68 3.70 16.50 3.04
N MET A 69 3.45 16.54 1.72
CA MET A 69 3.31 17.77 0.91
C MET A 69 1.84 18.08 0.61
#